data_AF-A0A8T7H5B7-F1
#
_entry.id   AF-A0A8T7H5B7-F1
#
_cell.length_a   1.000
_cell.length_b   1.000
_cell.length_c   1.000
_cell.angle_alpha   90.00
_cell.angle_beta   90.00
_cell.angle_gamma   90.00
#
_symmetry.space_group_name_H-M   'P 1'
#
loop_
_entity.id
_entity.type
_entity.pdbx_description
1 polymer ?
#
loop_
_entity_poly.entity_id
_entity_poly.type
_entity_poly.pdbx_seq_one_letter_code
_entity_poly.pdbx_strand_id
1 'polypeptide(L)'
;MQEYVGGMKNARGVSEVISVVLLIGVVVVGVGIIAVTIYSQPTPAEIPEVSILVSNTSDGINLTHNGGDSLQEGSFYVLADGERLGDATLQNGAWPWSIGEVLRYDVEATPEEVQVVYTGAGGEVLLKSARFQGGAATGGPDIIPEPPEESELELGEIIKGFVDALESDSIYLYQKIESEGKVWKVTGFFNFTISDKDSYLHLSTKDKSPERVSFEPDEQISIQLSSDSKIRLFTIGSGNWHIFATDATVYSDGQSLKEPEDPQKPYSYIFGGRLHYEVDKFTSSVTITTPSDKNPHTELYINNTLIINGTCNQEINLTNIKPTKTTMMILDISKNDPCYFIGAAESITGHT
;
A
#
# COMPACT_ATOMS: atom_id res chain seq x y z
N MET A 1 -66.40 36.06 -28.91
CA MET A 1 -66.27 34.75 -29.58
C MET A 1 -65.14 34.04 -28.86
N GLN A 2 -65.49 33.05 -28.04
CA GLN A 2 -64.56 32.18 -27.30
C GLN A 2 -63.68 31.41 -28.27
N GLU A 3 -62.42 31.14 -27.93
CA GLU A 3 -61.81 29.82 -28.12
C GLU A 3 -60.63 29.56 -27.15
N TYR A 4 -60.79 28.45 -26.42
CA TYR A 4 -59.81 27.50 -25.88
C TYR A 4 -58.68 27.94 -24.94
N VAL A 5 -58.98 27.85 -23.64
CA VAL A 5 -58.06 27.40 -22.59
C VAL A 5 -58.13 25.87 -22.54
N GLY A 6 -57.03 25.15 -22.80
CA GLY A 6 -56.97 23.70 -22.58
C GLY A 6 -55.69 22.99 -23.03
N GLY A 7 -54.96 22.40 -22.07
CA GLY A 7 -53.91 21.38 -22.24
C GLY A 7 -52.47 21.92 -22.17
N MET A 8 -51.49 21.37 -21.43
CA MET A 8 -51.33 20.12 -20.69
C MET A 8 -50.21 20.32 -19.64
N LYS A 9 -50.53 20.23 -18.36
CA LYS A 9 -49.56 20.08 -17.26
C LYS A 9 -49.24 18.59 -17.10
N ASN A 10 -48.34 17.98 -17.89
CA ASN A 10 -47.98 16.55 -17.70
C ASN A 10 -46.57 16.11 -18.15
N ALA A 11 -45.64 17.01 -18.47
CA ALA A 11 -44.29 16.60 -18.93
C ALA A 11 -43.25 16.43 -17.80
N ARG A 12 -43.58 16.76 -16.53
CA ARG A 12 -42.60 16.78 -15.44
C ARG A 12 -42.34 15.43 -14.77
N GLY A 13 -43.29 14.49 -14.80
CA GLY A 13 -43.11 13.17 -14.17
C GLY A 13 -42.37 12.14 -15.03
N VAL A 14 -42.32 12.35 -16.35
CA VAL A 14 -41.71 11.38 -17.29
C VAL A 14 -40.18 11.51 -17.30
N SER A 15 -39.65 12.73 -17.15
CA SER A 15 -38.20 12.99 -17.14
C SER A 15 -37.50 12.45 -15.89
N GLU A 16 -38.17 12.44 -14.74
CA GLU A 16 -37.59 11.94 -13.48
C GLU A 16 -37.44 10.41 -13.51
N VAL A 17 -38.49 9.69 -13.93
CA VAL A 17 -38.48 8.23 -14.00
C VAL A 17 -37.50 7.73 -15.06
N ILE A 18 -37.43 8.38 -16.23
CA ILE A 18 -36.46 8.00 -17.28
C ILE A 18 -35.02 8.20 -16.80
N SER A 19 -34.74 9.27 -16.05
CA SER A 19 -33.39 9.53 -15.51
C SER A 19 -32.96 8.47 -14.50
N VAL A 20 -33.87 8.04 -13.63
CA VAL A 20 -33.59 6.96 -12.65
C VAL A 20 -33.36 5.63 -13.35
N VAL A 21 -34.18 5.28 -14.34
CA VAL A 21 -34.00 4.03 -15.11
C VAL A 21 -32.68 4.03 -15.88
N LEU A 22 -32.30 5.17 -16.48
CA LEU A 22 -31.02 5.31 -17.17
C LEU A 22 -29.83 5.21 -16.20
N LEU A 23 -29.92 5.83 -15.03
CA LEU A 23 -28.86 5.76 -14.01
C LEU A 23 -28.66 4.33 -13.50
N ILE A 24 -29.74 3.60 -13.21
CA ILE A 24 -29.67 2.18 -12.80
C ILE A 24 -29.03 1.34 -13.91
N GLY A 25 -29.39 1.58 -15.18
CA GLY A 25 -28.78 0.90 -16.31
C GLY A 25 -27.26 1.09 -16.39
N VAL A 26 -26.79 2.33 -16.23
CA VAL A 26 -25.35 2.65 -16.24
C VAL A 26 -24.62 1.99 -15.07
N VAL A 27 -25.19 2.03 -13.87
CA VAL A 27 -24.59 1.41 -12.68
C VAL A 27 -24.48 -0.10 -12.84
N VAL A 28 -25.53 -0.77 -13.34
CA VAL A 28 -25.52 -2.22 -13.55
C VAL A 28 -24.46 -2.63 -14.57
N VAL A 29 -24.32 -1.88 -15.67
CA VAL A 29 -23.27 -2.13 -16.66
C VAL A 29 -21.88 -1.91 -16.06
N GLY A 30 -21.68 -0.82 -15.30
CA GLY A 30 -20.41 -0.53 -14.65
C GLY A 30 -19.98 -1.62 -13.66
N VAL A 31 -20.90 -2.07 -12.79
CA VAL A 31 -20.63 -3.17 -11.85
C VAL A 31 -20.37 -4.48 -12.58
N GLY A 32 -21.09 -4.75 -13.68
CA GLY A 32 -20.88 -5.94 -14.51
C GLY A 32 -19.47 -6.01 -15.10
N ILE A 33 -18.94 -4.89 -15.58
CA ILE A 33 -17.57 -4.83 -16.13
C ILE A 33 -16.54 -5.13 -15.03
N ILE A 34 -16.68 -4.52 -13.86
CA ILE A 34 -15.76 -4.73 -12.73
C ILE A 34 -15.80 -6.20 -12.28
N ALA A 35 -16.99 -6.80 -12.17
CA ALA A 35 -17.14 -8.19 -11.80
C ALA A 35 -16.41 -9.11 -12.80
N VAL A 36 -16.58 -8.91 -14.10
CA VAL A 36 -15.88 -9.70 -15.13
C VAL A 36 -14.37 -9.54 -15.01
N THR A 37 -13.84 -8.34 -14.73
CA THR A 37 -12.39 -8.16 -14.57
C THR A 37 -11.80 -8.88 -13.37
N ILE A 38 -12.55 -8.98 -12.26
CA ILE A 38 -12.08 -9.68 -11.06
C ILE A 38 -12.16 -11.20 -11.26
N TYR A 39 -13.26 -11.69 -11.83
CA TYR A 39 -13.51 -13.12 -11.99
C TYR A 39 -12.90 -13.76 -13.24
N SER A 40 -12.45 -12.97 -14.22
CA SER A 40 -11.77 -13.50 -15.42
C SER A 40 -10.26 -13.60 -15.26
N GLN A 41 -9.73 -13.46 -14.04
CA GLN A 41 -8.34 -13.79 -13.79
C GLN A 41 -8.14 -15.29 -14.04
N PRO A 42 -7.13 -15.70 -14.82
CA PRO A 42 -6.82 -17.12 -14.98
C PRO A 42 -6.54 -17.71 -13.59
N THR A 43 -7.06 -18.91 -13.33
CA THR A 43 -6.73 -19.67 -12.12
C THR A 43 -5.20 -19.70 -11.97
N PRO A 44 -4.64 -19.38 -10.79
CA PRO A 44 -3.21 -19.50 -10.55
C PRO A 44 -2.74 -20.89 -11.01
N ALA A 45 -1.74 -20.94 -11.88
CA ALA A 45 -1.23 -22.20 -12.37
C ALA A 45 -0.44 -22.89 -11.24
N GLU A 46 -0.74 -24.17 -11.01
CA GLU A 46 -0.06 -24.97 -9.98
C GLU A 46 1.42 -25.13 -10.32
N ILE A 47 2.29 -24.79 -9.38
CA ILE A 47 3.74 -25.00 -9.48
C ILE A 47 4.01 -26.44 -9.01
N PRO A 48 4.68 -27.29 -9.80
CA PRO A 48 4.92 -28.68 -9.42
C PRO A 48 5.89 -28.79 -8.26
N GLU A 49 5.57 -29.63 -7.28
CA GLU A 49 6.46 -29.92 -6.16
C GLU A 49 7.36 -31.11 -6.52
N VAL A 50 8.60 -30.88 -6.93
CA VAL A 50 9.53 -31.94 -7.37
C VAL A 50 10.84 -31.93 -6.56
N SER A 51 11.29 -33.10 -6.15
CA SER A 51 12.60 -33.30 -5.54
C SER A 51 13.59 -33.82 -6.58
N ILE A 52 14.65 -33.06 -6.84
CA ILE A 52 15.67 -33.37 -7.84
C ILE A 52 17.01 -33.61 -7.15
N LEU A 53 17.80 -34.61 -7.50
CA LEU A 53 19.19 -34.73 -7.05
C LEU A 53 20.12 -34.33 -8.20
N VAL A 54 21.07 -33.43 -7.94
CA VAL A 54 22.03 -32.94 -8.93
C VAL A 54 23.39 -33.56 -8.66
N SER A 55 24.00 -34.16 -9.68
CA SER A 55 25.35 -34.71 -9.62
C SER A 55 26.14 -34.37 -10.88
N ASN A 56 27.46 -34.21 -10.76
CA ASN A 56 28.33 -33.99 -11.91
C ASN A 56 29.21 -35.22 -12.18
N THR A 57 29.49 -35.43 -13.46
CA THR A 57 30.58 -36.27 -13.96
C THR A 57 31.63 -35.38 -14.62
N SER A 58 32.75 -35.96 -15.05
CA SER A 58 33.81 -35.22 -15.76
C SER A 58 33.36 -34.62 -17.10
N ASP A 59 32.22 -35.08 -17.63
CA ASP A 59 31.73 -34.82 -18.99
C ASP A 59 30.22 -34.53 -19.04
N GLY A 60 29.57 -34.32 -17.89
CA GLY A 60 28.11 -34.20 -17.85
C GLY A 60 27.54 -33.86 -16.48
N ILE A 61 26.26 -33.50 -16.48
CA ILE A 61 25.43 -33.27 -15.29
C ILE A 61 24.28 -34.26 -15.34
N ASN A 62 24.01 -34.92 -14.23
CA ASN A 62 22.88 -35.82 -14.08
C ASN A 62 21.89 -35.25 -13.05
N LEU A 63 20.65 -35.06 -13.47
CA LEU A 63 19.51 -34.73 -12.61
C LEU A 63 18.70 -36.00 -12.37
N THR A 64 18.54 -36.44 -11.12
CA THR A 64 17.77 -37.62 -10.76
C THR A 64 16.48 -37.21 -10.07
N HIS A 65 15.32 -37.68 -10.53
CA HIS A 65 14.06 -37.39 -9.88
C HIS A 65 13.93 -38.23 -8.61
N ASN A 66 13.81 -37.57 -7.46
CA ASN A 66 13.88 -38.21 -6.14
C ASN A 66 12.57 -38.15 -5.35
N GLY A 67 11.52 -37.50 -5.89
CA GLY A 67 10.18 -37.47 -5.30
C GLY A 67 9.32 -36.36 -5.90
N GLY A 68 8.02 -36.35 -5.60
CA GLY A 68 7.10 -35.29 -6.03
C GLY A 68 6.46 -35.49 -7.40
N ASP A 69 6.04 -34.39 -8.04
CA ASP A 69 5.33 -34.34 -9.31
C ASP A 69 6.22 -34.59 -10.52
N SER A 70 5.71 -35.31 -11.52
CA SER A 70 6.40 -35.54 -12.79
C SER A 70 6.46 -34.27 -13.65
N LEU A 71 7.59 -34.04 -14.32
CA LEU A 71 7.78 -32.88 -15.20
C LEU A 71 7.65 -33.25 -16.69
N GLN A 72 6.87 -32.46 -17.44
CA GLN A 72 6.67 -32.65 -18.87
C GLN A 72 7.89 -32.16 -19.67
N GLU A 73 8.11 -32.74 -20.85
CA GLU A 73 9.14 -32.25 -21.77
C GLU A 73 8.82 -30.80 -22.18
N GLY A 74 9.81 -29.91 -22.06
CA GLY A 74 9.65 -28.50 -22.41
C GLY A 74 8.90 -27.63 -21.39
N SER A 75 8.42 -28.20 -20.27
CA SER A 75 7.82 -27.40 -19.19
C SER A 75 8.86 -26.77 -18.24
N PHE A 76 10.15 -27.02 -18.48
CA PHE A 76 11.26 -26.47 -17.71
C PHE A 76 12.53 -26.41 -18.58
N TYR A 77 13.54 -25.71 -18.09
CA TYR A 77 14.89 -25.70 -18.65
C TYR A 77 15.93 -25.72 -17.53
N VAL A 78 17.18 -25.98 -17.89
CA VAL A 78 18.30 -26.08 -16.94
C VAL A 78 19.35 -25.03 -17.29
N LEU A 79 19.87 -24.35 -16.27
CA LEU A 79 21.00 -23.44 -16.39
C LEU A 79 22.23 -24.08 -15.74
N ALA A 80 23.40 -23.90 -16.35
CA ALA A 80 24.71 -24.15 -15.76
C ALA A 80 25.51 -22.84 -15.75
N ASP A 81 25.91 -22.36 -14.58
CA ASP A 81 26.61 -21.07 -14.40
C ASP A 81 25.89 -19.87 -15.08
N GLY A 82 24.55 -19.94 -15.16
CA GLY A 82 23.70 -18.94 -15.80
C GLY A 82 23.48 -19.13 -17.31
N GLU A 83 24.12 -20.12 -17.95
CA GLU A 83 23.90 -20.46 -19.35
C GLU A 83 22.88 -21.59 -19.51
N ARG A 84 21.92 -21.41 -20.42
CA ARG A 84 20.87 -22.41 -20.66
C ARG A 84 21.41 -23.61 -21.42
N LEU A 85 21.26 -24.78 -20.82
CA LEU A 85 21.62 -26.05 -21.43
C LEU A 85 20.62 -26.44 -22.53
N GLY A 86 21.13 -27.13 -23.54
CA GLY A 86 20.35 -27.67 -24.66
C GLY A 86 19.55 -28.92 -24.29
N ASP A 87 19.39 -29.82 -25.25
CA ASP A 87 18.56 -31.01 -25.06
C ASP A 87 19.18 -32.02 -24.08
N ALA A 88 18.36 -32.49 -23.15
CA ALA A 88 18.74 -33.53 -22.21
C ALA A 88 18.53 -34.92 -22.83
N THR A 89 19.37 -35.88 -22.45
CA THR A 89 19.10 -37.29 -22.70
C THR A 89 18.44 -37.91 -21.47
N LEU A 90 17.18 -38.34 -21.60
CA LEU A 90 16.48 -39.08 -20.57
C LEU A 90 16.97 -40.53 -20.52
N GLN A 91 17.45 -40.96 -19.35
CA GLN A 91 17.94 -42.30 -19.10
C GLN A 91 16.95 -43.09 -18.26
N ASN A 92 16.75 -44.36 -18.63
CA ASN A 92 15.89 -45.31 -17.93
C ASN A 92 14.41 -44.88 -17.81
N GLY A 93 13.90 -44.12 -18.77
CA GLY A 93 12.56 -43.53 -18.68
C GLY A 93 11.97 -43.05 -20.00
N ALA A 94 10.77 -42.50 -19.91
CA ALA A 94 10.11 -41.77 -20.98
C ALA A 94 9.39 -40.56 -20.39
N TRP A 95 9.22 -39.48 -21.17
CA TRP A 95 8.47 -38.32 -20.69
C TRP A 95 7.04 -38.69 -20.30
N PRO A 96 6.49 -38.13 -19.20
CA PRO A 96 7.09 -37.11 -18.33
C PRO A 96 8.16 -37.67 -17.39
N TRP A 97 9.21 -36.87 -17.15
CA TRP A 97 10.31 -37.22 -16.27
C TRP A 97 9.79 -37.42 -14.84
N SER A 98 9.99 -38.62 -14.30
CA SER A 98 9.34 -39.14 -13.10
C SER A 98 10.33 -39.79 -12.13
N ILE A 99 9.87 -40.08 -10.91
CA ILE A 99 10.69 -40.61 -9.80
C ILE A 99 11.56 -41.80 -10.25
N GLY A 100 12.86 -41.71 -9.98
CA GLY A 100 13.88 -42.73 -10.27
C GLY A 100 14.54 -42.58 -11.64
N GLU A 101 14.04 -41.72 -12.52
CA GLU A 101 14.61 -41.47 -13.84
C GLU A 101 15.70 -40.38 -13.79
N VAL A 102 16.63 -40.42 -14.74
CA VAL A 102 17.78 -39.51 -14.78
C VAL A 102 17.81 -38.72 -16.08
N LEU A 103 17.89 -37.39 -16.00
CA LEU A 103 18.20 -36.52 -17.13
C LEU A 103 19.69 -36.22 -17.16
N ARG A 104 20.33 -36.54 -18.28
CA ARG A 104 21.75 -36.25 -18.52
C ARG A 104 21.90 -35.07 -19.48
N TYR A 105 22.72 -34.12 -19.08
CA TYR A 105 23.22 -33.05 -19.95
C TYR A 105 24.71 -33.23 -20.17
N ASP A 106 25.17 -33.15 -21.41
CA ASP A 106 26.59 -33.12 -21.72
C ASP A 106 27.10 -31.68 -21.59
N VAL A 107 28.18 -31.49 -20.85
CA VAL A 107 28.81 -30.18 -20.63
C VAL A 107 30.31 -30.27 -20.87
N GLU A 108 30.90 -29.21 -21.43
CA GLU A 108 32.33 -29.18 -21.78
C GLU A 108 33.24 -29.11 -20.54
N ALA A 109 32.74 -28.54 -19.44
CA ALA A 109 33.40 -28.47 -18.15
C ALA A 109 32.38 -28.66 -17.03
N THR A 110 32.84 -29.13 -15.86
CA THR A 110 32.01 -29.17 -14.66
C THR A 110 31.62 -27.73 -14.26
N PRO A 111 30.33 -27.38 -14.20
CA PRO A 111 29.89 -26.06 -13.76
C PRO A 111 30.04 -25.88 -12.25
N GLU A 112 30.02 -24.64 -11.79
CA GLU A 112 30.01 -24.30 -10.36
C GLU A 112 28.59 -24.39 -9.78
N GLU A 113 27.59 -23.97 -10.54
CA GLU A 113 26.17 -23.93 -10.16
C GLU A 113 25.26 -24.49 -11.26
N VAL A 114 24.24 -25.26 -10.87
CA VAL A 114 23.19 -25.78 -11.74
C VAL A 114 21.82 -25.42 -11.19
N GLN A 115 20.96 -24.89 -12.05
CA GLN A 115 19.61 -24.45 -11.70
C GLN A 115 18.57 -25.09 -12.62
N VAL A 116 17.41 -25.50 -12.08
CA VAL A 116 16.29 -26.05 -12.85
C VAL A 116 15.12 -25.07 -12.74
N VAL A 117 14.62 -24.58 -13.87
CA VAL A 117 13.61 -23.50 -13.93
C VAL A 117 12.36 -23.99 -14.68
N TYR A 118 11.20 -23.94 -14.02
CA TYR A 118 9.90 -24.28 -14.57
C TYR A 118 9.24 -23.10 -15.28
N THR A 119 8.59 -23.35 -16.42
CA THR A 119 7.98 -22.31 -17.27
C THR A 119 6.48 -22.51 -17.51
N GLY A 120 5.87 -23.53 -16.91
CA GLY A 120 4.48 -23.91 -17.20
C GLY A 120 3.41 -23.04 -16.53
N ALA A 121 3.76 -22.21 -15.54
CA ALA A 121 2.80 -21.50 -14.67
C ALA A 121 2.45 -20.06 -15.09
N GLY A 122 2.71 -19.67 -16.35
CA GLY A 122 2.55 -18.28 -16.80
C GLY A 122 3.68 -17.34 -16.38
N GLY A 123 4.75 -17.90 -15.81
CA GLY A 123 5.99 -17.25 -15.41
C GLY A 123 7.10 -18.29 -15.21
N GLU A 124 8.32 -17.84 -14.89
CA GLU A 124 9.47 -18.70 -14.62
C GLU A 124 9.68 -18.87 -13.11
N VAL A 125 9.81 -20.12 -12.64
CA VAL A 125 9.98 -20.46 -11.21
C VAL A 125 11.17 -21.38 -11.03
N LEU A 126 12.06 -21.08 -10.09
CA LEU A 126 13.21 -21.92 -9.76
C LEU A 126 12.75 -23.14 -8.94
N LEU A 127 12.96 -24.35 -9.48
CA LEU A 127 12.64 -25.61 -8.80
C LEU A 127 13.81 -26.16 -7.99
N LYS A 128 15.05 -25.93 -8.45
CA LYS A 128 16.26 -26.49 -7.84
C LYS A 128 17.47 -25.61 -8.11
N SER A 129 18.35 -25.43 -7.12
CA SER A 129 19.72 -24.94 -7.30
C SER A 129 20.71 -25.83 -6.57
N ALA A 130 21.83 -26.15 -7.21
CA ALA A 130 22.90 -26.95 -6.63
C ALA A 130 24.28 -26.37 -7.00
N ARG A 131 25.19 -26.32 -6.03
CA ARG A 131 26.60 -25.94 -6.23
C ARG A 131 27.54 -27.11 -6.03
N PHE A 132 28.59 -27.17 -6.84
CA PHE A 132 29.63 -28.20 -6.76
C PHE A 132 30.87 -27.64 -6.06
N GLN A 133 31.37 -28.32 -5.02
CA GLN A 133 32.64 -27.96 -4.36
C GLN A 133 33.63 -29.13 -4.49
N GLY A 134 34.64 -28.98 -5.35
CA GLY A 134 35.69 -29.99 -5.58
C GLY A 134 35.35 -31.06 -6.63
N GLY A 135 36.35 -31.87 -7.03
CA GLY A 135 36.24 -32.85 -8.13
C GLY A 135 35.17 -33.94 -7.90
N ALA A 136 34.59 -34.47 -8.99
CA ALA A 136 33.52 -35.48 -9.07
C ALA A 136 32.76 -35.67 -7.75
N ALA A 137 31.86 -34.73 -7.47
CA ALA A 137 31.13 -34.64 -6.21
C ALA A 137 29.64 -34.88 -6.45
N THR A 138 28.95 -35.47 -5.49
CA THR A 138 27.51 -35.22 -5.39
C THR A 138 27.35 -33.73 -5.10
N GLY A 139 26.42 -33.04 -5.79
CA GLY A 139 26.12 -31.65 -5.48
C GLY A 139 25.87 -31.53 -3.98
N GLY A 140 26.36 -30.45 -3.36
CA GLY A 140 26.16 -30.21 -1.94
C GLY A 140 24.67 -30.26 -1.56
N PRO A 141 24.34 -30.32 -0.26
CA PRO A 141 22.94 -30.27 0.16
C PRO A 141 22.28 -29.06 -0.51
N ASP A 142 21.03 -29.28 -0.90
CA ASP A 142 20.16 -28.26 -1.45
C ASP A 142 20.45 -26.88 -0.84
N ILE A 143 20.69 -25.89 -1.70
CA ILE A 143 20.14 -24.58 -1.37
C ILE A 143 18.70 -24.72 -1.80
N ILE A 144 17.86 -25.23 -0.90
CA ILE A 144 16.43 -25.03 -1.02
C ILE A 144 16.34 -23.50 -1.01
N PRO A 145 15.89 -22.80 -2.07
CA PRO A 145 15.13 -21.60 -1.75
C PRO A 145 13.98 -22.18 -0.97
N GLU A 146 14.05 -22.11 0.38
CA GLU A 146 13.00 -22.62 1.26
C GLU A 146 11.67 -22.41 0.52
N PRO A 147 10.90 -23.46 0.16
CA PRO A 147 9.49 -23.18 -0.04
C PRO A 147 9.13 -22.46 1.25
N PRO A 148 8.55 -21.25 1.25
CA PRO A 148 8.48 -20.47 2.48
C PRO A 148 7.74 -21.27 3.57
N GLU A 149 8.50 -22.07 4.34
CA GLU A 149 8.28 -22.41 5.72
C GLU A 149 8.46 -21.12 6.56
N GLU A 150 8.88 -20.03 5.91
CA GLU A 150 8.49 -18.66 6.23
C GLU A 150 7.05 -18.33 5.80
N SER A 151 5.99 -18.89 6.39
CA SER A 151 4.65 -18.31 6.12
C SER A 151 3.72 -18.18 7.29
N GLU A 152 3.88 -18.96 8.36
CA GLU A 152 3.08 -18.75 9.58
C GLU A 152 3.92 -18.46 10.83
N LEU A 153 5.07 -19.12 11.01
CA LEU A 153 5.96 -18.82 12.15
C LEU A 153 6.77 -17.55 11.91
N GLU A 154 7.37 -17.40 10.72
CA GLU A 154 8.09 -16.17 10.37
C GLU A 154 7.15 -15.00 10.10
N LEU A 155 6.02 -15.21 9.43
CA LEU A 155 5.02 -14.15 9.32
C LEU A 155 4.48 -13.78 10.71
N GLY A 156 4.31 -14.76 11.60
CA GLY A 156 3.97 -14.51 13.00
C GLY A 156 5.01 -13.68 13.73
N GLU A 157 6.30 -13.96 13.55
CA GLU A 157 7.42 -13.20 14.13
C GLU A 157 7.60 -11.82 13.47
N ILE A 158 7.37 -11.68 12.17
CA ILE A 158 7.38 -10.42 11.42
C ILE A 158 6.20 -9.55 11.83
N ILE A 159 4.99 -10.11 11.88
CA ILE A 159 3.79 -9.43 12.38
C ILE A 159 4.01 -9.04 13.83
N LYS A 160 4.53 -9.94 14.66
CA LYS A 160 4.85 -9.63 16.05
C LYS A 160 5.90 -8.54 16.16
N GLY A 161 6.97 -8.59 15.39
CA GLY A 161 7.99 -7.56 15.35
C GLY A 161 7.44 -6.21 14.90
N PHE A 162 6.53 -6.21 13.93
CA PHE A 162 5.81 -5.01 13.49
C PHE A 162 4.89 -4.47 14.59
N VAL A 163 4.13 -5.33 15.26
CA VAL A 163 3.25 -4.96 16.38
C VAL A 163 4.08 -4.45 17.56
N ASP A 164 5.12 -5.15 17.98
CA ASP A 164 6.02 -4.75 19.06
C ASP A 164 6.70 -3.40 18.74
N ALA A 165 7.09 -3.18 17.47
CA ALA A 165 7.65 -1.91 17.02
C ALA A 165 6.61 -0.78 17.03
N LEU A 166 5.36 -1.04 16.66
CA LEU A 166 4.27 -0.07 16.81
C LEU A 166 3.99 0.21 18.29
N GLU A 167 3.87 -0.80 19.12
CA GLU A 167 3.57 -0.66 20.54
C GLU A 167 4.67 0.09 21.29
N SER A 168 5.94 -0.11 20.94
CA SER A 168 7.08 0.51 21.63
C SER A 168 7.47 1.91 21.13
N ASP A 169 6.98 2.33 19.96
CA ASP A 169 7.38 3.58 19.27
C ASP A 169 6.17 4.27 18.62
N SER A 170 5.04 4.29 19.32
CA SER A 170 3.86 5.03 18.87
C SER A 170 3.13 5.74 20.00
N ILE A 171 2.47 6.81 19.57
CA ILE A 171 1.40 7.47 20.27
C ILE A 171 0.11 6.99 19.63
N TYR A 172 -0.75 6.36 20.43
CA TYR A 172 -2.13 6.07 20.06
C TYR A 172 -3.03 7.03 20.82
N LEU A 173 -3.69 7.92 20.10
CA LEU A 173 -4.65 8.85 20.65
C LEU A 173 -6.00 8.59 19.98
N TYR A 174 -7.04 8.38 20.76
CA TYR A 174 -8.37 8.02 20.28
C TYR A 174 -9.46 8.85 20.96
N GLN A 175 -10.46 9.26 20.19
CA GLN A 175 -11.68 9.88 20.68
C GLN A 175 -12.89 9.02 20.32
N LYS A 176 -13.73 8.74 21.31
CA LYS A 176 -15.08 8.26 21.05
C LYS A 176 -15.96 9.41 20.57
N ILE A 177 -16.49 9.30 19.35
CA ILE A 177 -17.44 10.28 18.81
C ILE A 177 -18.86 9.91 19.22
N GLU A 178 -19.52 10.81 19.93
CA GLU A 178 -20.95 10.67 20.28
C GLU A 178 -21.86 11.54 19.41
N SER A 179 -21.38 12.70 18.93
CA SER A 179 -22.08 13.55 17.96
C SER A 179 -21.13 14.58 17.34
N GLU A 180 -21.52 15.17 16.20
CA GLU A 180 -20.70 16.14 15.46
C GLU A 180 -20.20 17.33 16.28
N GLY A 181 -20.93 17.73 17.32
CA GLY A 181 -20.57 18.84 18.19
C GLY A 181 -19.51 18.50 19.24
N LYS A 182 -19.14 17.22 19.38
CA LYS A 182 -18.20 16.71 20.40
C LYS A 182 -16.84 16.30 19.84
N VAL A 183 -16.61 16.50 18.55
CA VAL A 183 -15.39 16.13 17.84
C VAL A 183 -14.24 17.03 18.27
N TRP A 184 -13.04 16.48 18.42
CA TRP A 184 -11.84 17.30 18.63
C TRP A 184 -11.70 18.38 17.56
N LYS A 185 -11.15 19.51 17.98
CA LYS A 185 -10.68 20.54 17.04
C LYS A 185 -9.19 20.38 16.87
N VAL A 186 -8.70 20.72 15.68
CA VAL A 186 -7.28 20.65 15.36
C VAL A 186 -6.80 21.96 14.76
N THR A 187 -5.64 22.42 15.21
CA THR A 187 -4.89 23.52 14.63
C THR A 187 -3.43 23.10 14.48
N GLY A 188 -2.65 23.86 13.72
CA GLY A 188 -1.24 23.54 13.52
C GLY A 188 -0.74 23.76 12.11
N PHE A 189 0.36 23.11 11.78
CA PHE A 189 0.96 23.16 10.45
C PHE A 189 1.71 21.88 10.09
N PHE A 190 1.93 21.72 8.79
CA PHE A 190 2.77 20.70 8.18
C PHE A 190 3.64 21.35 7.11
N ASN A 191 4.94 21.17 7.17
CA ASN A 191 5.88 21.68 6.18
C ASN A 191 6.62 20.51 5.53
N PHE A 192 6.59 20.47 4.21
CA PHE A 192 7.17 19.43 3.38
C PHE A 192 8.22 20.05 2.46
N THR A 193 9.33 19.34 2.24
CA THR A 193 10.24 19.61 1.11
C THR A 193 10.02 18.51 0.07
N ILE A 194 9.58 18.89 -1.12
CA ILE A 194 9.19 17.95 -2.16
C ILE A 194 10.41 17.21 -2.70
N SER A 195 10.31 15.88 -2.83
CA SER A 195 11.39 15.02 -3.32
C SER A 195 11.14 14.47 -4.73
N ASP A 196 9.89 14.54 -5.23
CA ASP A 196 9.49 13.96 -6.51
C ASP A 196 8.46 14.83 -7.23
N LYS A 197 8.60 14.93 -8.56
CA LYS A 197 7.72 15.68 -9.49
C LYS A 197 6.30 15.12 -9.58
N ASP A 198 6.08 13.89 -9.14
CA ASP A 198 4.75 13.27 -9.10
C ASP A 198 3.92 13.76 -7.90
N SER A 199 4.43 14.75 -7.16
CA SER A 199 3.74 15.39 -6.03
C SER A 199 2.66 16.36 -6.50
N TYR A 200 1.46 16.26 -5.93
CA TYR A 200 0.33 17.13 -6.23
C TYR A 200 -0.70 17.18 -5.09
N LEU A 201 -1.51 18.24 -5.09
CA LEU A 201 -2.72 18.37 -4.28
C LEU A 201 -3.93 18.68 -5.16
N HIS A 202 -5.10 18.22 -4.72
CA HIS A 202 -6.39 18.64 -5.25
C HIS A 202 -6.95 19.75 -4.36
N LEU A 203 -6.80 20.99 -4.79
CA LEU A 203 -7.11 22.19 -4.02
C LEU A 203 -8.42 22.80 -4.48
N SER A 204 -9.16 23.40 -3.55
CA SER A 204 -10.36 24.16 -3.89
C SER A 204 -10.60 25.30 -2.90
N THR A 205 -11.44 26.24 -3.32
CA THR A 205 -12.12 27.12 -2.38
C THR A 205 -13.53 26.61 -2.11
N LYS A 206 -14.17 27.19 -1.10
CA LYS A 206 -15.54 26.84 -0.73
C LYS A 206 -16.46 26.90 -1.96
N ASP A 207 -17.20 25.81 -2.17
CA ASP A 207 -18.23 25.64 -3.22
C ASP A 207 -17.73 25.51 -4.67
N LYS A 208 -16.43 25.29 -4.89
CA LYS A 208 -15.86 24.99 -6.23
C LYS A 208 -15.37 23.55 -6.35
N SER A 209 -15.36 23.03 -7.58
CA SER A 209 -14.71 21.77 -7.90
C SER A 209 -13.20 21.88 -7.67
N PRO A 210 -12.55 20.84 -7.12
CA PRO A 210 -11.12 20.88 -6.88
C PRO A 210 -10.34 20.85 -8.18
N GLU A 211 -9.23 21.57 -8.21
CA GLU A 211 -8.24 21.56 -9.28
C GLU A 211 -6.93 20.92 -8.82
N ARG A 212 -6.20 20.31 -9.76
CA ARG A 212 -4.91 19.68 -9.46
C ARG A 212 -3.80 20.70 -9.57
N VAL A 213 -3.04 20.85 -8.48
CA VAL A 213 -1.81 21.65 -8.42
C VAL A 213 -0.65 20.69 -8.19
N SER A 214 0.30 20.63 -9.13
CA SER A 214 1.52 19.82 -9.03
C SER A 214 2.69 20.67 -8.53
N PHE A 215 3.68 20.01 -7.94
CA PHE A 215 4.86 20.65 -7.34
C PHE A 215 6.14 20.04 -7.89
N GLU A 216 7.17 20.87 -8.02
CA GLU A 216 8.50 20.43 -8.43
C GLU A 216 9.35 19.99 -7.23
N PRO A 217 10.36 19.14 -7.44
CA PRO A 217 11.36 18.82 -6.41
C PRO A 217 11.99 20.09 -5.82
N ASP A 218 12.38 20.00 -4.54
CA ASP A 218 12.92 21.06 -3.70
C ASP A 218 11.94 22.19 -3.31
N GLU A 219 10.72 22.23 -3.84
CA GLU A 219 9.68 23.18 -3.38
C GLU A 219 9.33 22.95 -1.90
N GLN A 220 9.10 24.05 -1.18
CA GLN A 220 8.64 24.02 0.22
C GLN A 220 7.13 24.21 0.28
N ILE A 221 6.41 23.14 0.61
CA ILE A 221 4.96 23.18 0.75
C ILE A 221 4.59 23.26 2.22
N SER A 222 3.83 24.29 2.59
CA SER A 222 3.31 24.45 3.96
C SER A 222 1.78 24.39 3.97
N ILE A 223 1.23 23.59 4.87
CA ILE A 223 -0.22 23.47 5.09
C ILE A 223 -0.49 23.99 6.49
N GLN A 224 -1.26 25.07 6.61
CA GLN A 224 -1.59 25.69 7.88
C GLN A 224 -3.07 25.48 8.20
N LEU A 225 -3.35 24.87 9.35
CA LEU A 225 -4.69 24.61 9.85
C LEU A 225 -5.21 25.77 10.70
N SER A 226 -6.50 26.07 10.55
CA SER A 226 -7.22 27.07 11.35
C SER A 226 -7.96 26.42 12.53
N SER A 227 -8.59 27.24 13.39
CA SER A 227 -9.24 26.81 14.65
C SER A 227 -10.27 25.68 14.57
N ASP A 228 -10.92 25.52 13.42
CA ASP A 228 -11.98 24.54 13.19
C ASP A 228 -11.68 23.63 12.00
N SER A 229 -10.40 23.53 11.63
CA SER A 229 -9.97 22.64 10.56
C SER A 229 -10.37 21.20 10.86
N LYS A 230 -10.62 20.46 9.78
CA LYS A 230 -10.64 19.00 9.77
C LYS A 230 -9.42 18.53 9.02
N ILE A 231 -8.86 17.39 9.41
CA ILE A 231 -7.74 16.81 8.69
C ILE A 231 -7.82 15.30 8.65
N ARG A 232 -7.44 14.74 7.51
CA ARG A 232 -7.07 13.33 7.36
C ARG A 232 -5.73 13.30 6.65
N LEU A 233 -4.71 12.77 7.32
CA LEU A 233 -3.39 12.55 6.75
C LEU A 233 -3.03 11.09 6.97
N PHE A 234 -2.70 10.40 5.87
CA PHE A 234 -2.23 9.03 5.89
C PHE A 234 -0.90 8.95 5.17
N THR A 235 0.12 8.45 5.84
CA THR A 235 1.47 8.32 5.31
C THR A 235 2.00 6.90 5.49
N ILE A 236 2.75 6.46 4.47
CA ILE A 236 3.55 5.22 4.51
C ILE A 236 4.92 5.54 3.94
N GLY A 237 5.99 5.22 4.67
CA GLY A 237 7.36 5.52 4.25
C GLY A 237 7.61 7.02 4.14
N SER A 238 8.18 7.44 3.01
CA SER A 238 8.53 8.83 2.69
C SER A 238 7.48 9.57 1.86
N GLY A 239 6.27 9.02 1.73
CA GLY A 239 5.18 9.66 0.99
C GLY A 239 3.88 9.71 1.79
N ASN A 240 3.13 10.80 1.66
CA ASN A 240 1.72 10.75 2.02
C ASN A 240 0.94 10.05 0.91
N TRP A 241 0.07 9.15 1.31
CA TRP A 241 -0.81 8.40 0.42
C TRP A 241 -2.16 9.08 0.26
N HIS A 242 -2.59 9.81 1.30
CA HIS A 242 -3.82 10.58 1.25
C HIS A 242 -3.73 11.78 2.18
N ILE A 243 -4.24 12.92 1.71
CA ILE A 243 -4.40 14.13 2.50
C ILE A 243 -5.74 14.80 2.19
N PHE A 244 -6.45 15.16 3.23
CA PHE A 244 -7.65 15.97 3.17
C PHE A 244 -7.61 17.00 4.29
N ALA A 245 -7.99 18.24 4.02
CA ALA A 245 -8.13 19.25 5.04
C ALA A 245 -9.21 20.28 4.69
N THR A 246 -9.90 20.80 5.71
CA THR A 246 -10.79 21.97 5.57
C THR A 246 -10.24 23.15 6.35
N ASP A 247 -10.60 24.36 5.92
CA ASP A 247 -10.22 25.60 6.57
C ASP A 247 -8.69 25.72 6.72
N ALA A 248 -7.97 25.20 5.73
CA ALA A 248 -6.52 25.12 5.70
C ALA A 248 -5.97 25.99 4.57
N THR A 249 -4.94 26.78 4.85
CA THR A 249 -4.24 27.56 3.82
C THR A 249 -2.99 26.82 3.38
N VAL A 250 -2.77 26.73 2.07
CA VAL A 250 -1.60 26.08 1.48
C VAL A 250 -0.66 27.15 0.93
N TYR A 251 0.64 26.95 1.16
CA TYR A 251 1.72 27.79 0.66
C TYR A 251 2.70 26.94 -0.14
N SER A 252 3.23 27.49 -1.24
CA SER A 252 4.44 27.01 -1.91
C SER A 252 5.50 28.11 -1.82
N ASP A 253 6.71 27.75 -1.35
CA ASP A 253 7.84 28.66 -1.14
C ASP A 253 7.46 29.95 -0.38
N GLY A 254 6.63 29.79 0.65
CA GLY A 254 6.12 30.88 1.49
C GLY A 254 5.03 31.75 0.86
N GLN A 255 4.64 31.49 -0.40
CA GLN A 255 3.54 32.19 -1.06
C GLN A 255 2.25 31.39 -0.99
N SER A 256 1.16 32.02 -0.55
CA SER A 256 -0.14 31.36 -0.47
C SER A 256 -0.65 31.00 -1.87
N LEU A 257 -1.00 29.73 -2.04
CA LEU A 257 -1.61 29.21 -3.26
C LEU A 257 -3.06 29.70 -3.36
N LYS A 258 -3.41 30.19 -4.54
CA LYS A 258 -4.66 30.88 -4.85
C LYS A 258 -5.26 30.37 -6.14
N GLU A 259 -6.55 30.63 -6.31
CA GLU A 259 -7.23 30.32 -7.56
C GLU A 259 -6.57 31.06 -8.75
N PRO A 260 -6.40 30.42 -9.92
CA PRO A 260 -5.87 31.08 -11.11
C PRO A 260 -6.78 32.21 -11.60
N GLU A 261 -8.09 32.05 -11.43
CA GLU A 261 -9.12 33.00 -11.88
C GLU A 261 -9.34 34.15 -10.88
N ASP A 262 -8.97 33.98 -9.61
CA ASP A 262 -9.10 35.00 -8.56
C ASP A 262 -7.87 34.99 -7.63
N PRO A 263 -6.81 35.76 -7.97
CA PRO A 263 -5.58 35.84 -7.17
C PRO A 263 -5.74 36.47 -5.78
N GLN A 264 -6.94 36.92 -5.40
CA GLN A 264 -7.24 37.37 -4.04
C GLN A 264 -7.76 36.24 -3.15
N LYS A 265 -8.18 35.10 -3.74
CA LYS A 265 -8.84 34.01 -3.03
C LYS A 265 -7.89 32.82 -2.81
N PRO A 266 -7.33 32.65 -1.60
CA PRO A 266 -6.48 31.49 -1.31
C PRO A 266 -7.33 30.22 -1.27
N TYR A 267 -6.73 29.08 -1.64
CA TYR A 267 -7.37 27.78 -1.41
C TYR A 267 -7.61 27.57 0.08
N SER A 268 -8.74 26.96 0.40
CA SER A 268 -9.15 26.68 1.78
C SER A 268 -9.51 25.21 2.03
N TYR A 269 -9.46 24.38 0.98
CA TYR A 269 -9.78 22.96 1.03
C TYR A 269 -8.72 22.15 0.28
N ILE A 270 -8.36 21.02 0.87
CA ILE A 270 -7.59 19.95 0.24
C ILE A 270 -8.51 18.75 0.16
N PHE A 271 -8.82 18.28 -1.05
CA PHE A 271 -9.73 17.14 -1.28
C PHE A 271 -9.00 15.82 -1.47
N GLY A 272 -7.68 15.86 -1.60
CA GLY A 272 -6.84 14.73 -1.94
C GLY A 272 -5.47 15.20 -2.37
N GLY A 273 -4.57 14.25 -2.58
CA GLY A 273 -3.25 14.53 -3.11
C GLY A 273 -2.22 13.53 -2.60
N ARG A 274 -1.04 13.59 -3.22
CA ARG A 274 0.11 12.76 -2.92
C ARG A 274 1.32 13.66 -2.93
N LEU A 275 2.08 13.71 -1.85
CA LEU A 275 3.37 14.41 -1.78
C LEU A 275 4.43 13.36 -1.46
N HIS A 276 5.48 13.39 -2.25
CA HIS A 276 6.71 12.69 -1.95
C HIS A 276 7.63 13.72 -1.33
N TYR A 277 8.13 13.48 -0.12
CA TYR A 277 8.87 14.49 0.62
C TYR A 277 10.11 13.92 1.30
N GLU A 278 11.09 14.78 1.51
CA GLU A 278 12.28 14.45 2.29
C GLU A 278 11.92 14.32 3.77
N VAL A 279 11.95 13.09 4.29
CA VAL A 279 11.54 12.77 5.66
C VAL A 279 12.31 13.59 6.71
N ASP A 280 13.61 13.81 6.50
CA ASP A 280 14.46 14.55 7.43
C ASP A 280 14.19 16.06 7.44
N LYS A 281 13.48 16.58 6.43
CA LYS A 281 13.09 18.00 6.33
C LYS A 281 11.61 18.23 6.64
N PHE A 282 10.86 17.17 6.91
CA PHE A 282 9.48 17.29 7.33
C PHE A 282 9.40 17.88 8.74
N THR A 283 8.58 18.92 8.91
CA THR A 283 8.30 19.49 10.23
C THR A 283 6.81 19.72 10.41
N SER A 284 6.33 19.57 11.65
CA SER A 284 4.92 19.72 11.95
C SER A 284 4.69 20.15 13.39
N SER A 285 3.54 20.76 13.63
CA SER A 285 3.01 20.98 14.98
C SER A 285 1.51 20.81 14.89
N VAL A 286 0.93 19.98 15.76
CA VAL A 286 -0.51 19.70 15.79
C VAL A 286 -1.01 19.91 17.20
N THR A 287 -1.98 20.80 17.36
CA THR A 287 -2.66 21.05 18.63
C THR A 287 -4.07 20.52 18.53
N ILE A 288 -4.40 19.60 19.43
CA ILE A 288 -5.72 18.96 19.53
C ILE A 288 -6.40 19.53 20.76
N THR A 289 -7.59 20.11 20.56
CA THR A 289 -8.36 20.71 21.65
C THR A 289 -9.72 20.06 21.79
N THR A 290 -10.09 19.79 23.03
CA THR A 290 -11.41 19.27 23.38
C THR A 290 -12.43 20.40 23.48
N PRO A 291 -13.60 20.30 22.81
CA PRO A 291 -14.69 21.26 23.01
C PRO A 291 -15.13 21.29 24.48
N SER A 292 -15.08 22.48 25.09
CA SER A 292 -15.12 22.71 26.55
C SER A 292 -16.38 22.22 27.26
N ASP A 293 -17.47 21.97 26.53
CA ASP A 293 -18.78 21.60 27.06
C ASP A 293 -19.16 20.13 26.80
N LYS A 294 -18.25 19.34 26.21
CA LYS A 294 -18.62 18.05 25.60
C LYS A 294 -18.01 16.81 26.24
N ASN A 295 -16.94 16.95 27.03
CA ASN A 295 -16.26 15.87 27.76
C ASN A 295 -16.20 14.54 26.98
N PRO A 296 -15.68 14.53 25.74
CA PRO A 296 -15.53 13.31 24.97
C PRO A 296 -14.58 12.34 25.70
N HIS A 297 -14.85 11.04 25.55
CA HIS A 297 -13.95 10.02 26.03
C HIS A 297 -12.70 9.98 25.14
N THR A 298 -11.56 10.14 25.78
CA THR A 298 -10.22 10.17 25.21
C THR A 298 -9.43 8.99 25.77
N GLU A 299 -8.76 8.27 24.88
CA GLU A 299 -7.73 7.32 25.24
C GLU A 299 -6.40 7.78 24.66
N LEU A 300 -5.37 7.80 25.50
CA LEU A 300 -4.00 8.13 25.09
C LEU A 300 -3.07 7.05 25.62
N TYR A 301 -2.34 6.43 24.71
CA TYR A 301 -1.22 5.55 25.01
C TYR A 301 0.04 6.15 24.40
N ILE A 302 1.13 6.13 25.17
CA ILE A 302 2.46 6.48 24.70
C ILE A 302 3.34 5.27 24.93
N ASN A 303 3.87 4.69 23.85
CA ASN A 303 4.69 3.48 23.88
C ASN A 303 4.02 2.37 24.70
N ASN A 304 2.76 2.06 24.35
CA ASN A 304 1.87 1.09 24.99
C ASN A 304 1.56 1.35 26.49
N THR A 305 1.97 2.50 27.03
CA THR A 305 1.62 2.90 28.39
C THR A 305 0.37 3.76 28.35
N LEU A 306 -0.70 3.30 29.01
CA LEU A 306 -1.94 4.07 29.14
C LEU A 306 -1.70 5.33 30.00
N ILE A 307 -1.92 6.50 29.41
CA ILE A 307 -1.76 7.82 30.05
C ILE A 307 -3.13 8.41 30.40
N ILE A 308 -4.09 8.37 29.46
CA ILE A 308 -5.44 8.89 29.64
C ILE A 308 -6.44 7.80 29.30
N ASN A 309 -7.43 7.60 30.17
CA ASN A 309 -8.62 6.80 29.90
C ASN A 309 -9.83 7.49 30.52
N GLY A 310 -10.54 8.28 29.73
CA GLY A 310 -11.67 9.08 30.21
C GLY A 310 -11.69 10.47 29.58
N THR A 311 -12.18 11.46 30.30
CA THR A 311 -12.33 12.81 29.75
C THR A 311 -11.00 13.57 29.76
N CYS A 312 -10.57 14.10 28.61
CA CYS A 312 -9.43 15.02 28.54
C CYS A 312 -9.90 16.42 28.14
N ASN A 313 -9.69 17.40 29.02
CA ASN A 313 -10.05 18.82 28.81
C ASN A 313 -8.83 19.72 28.58
N GLN A 314 -7.64 19.14 28.55
CA GLN A 314 -6.40 19.85 28.24
C GLN A 314 -6.17 19.87 26.73
N GLU A 315 -5.40 20.85 26.26
CA GLU A 315 -4.92 20.88 24.88
C GLU A 315 -3.74 19.93 24.74
N ILE A 316 -3.85 18.94 23.84
CA ILE A 316 -2.77 18.01 23.55
C ILE A 316 -1.95 18.60 22.40
N ASN A 317 -0.66 18.85 22.65
CA ASN A 317 0.24 19.40 21.64
C ASN A 317 1.23 18.32 21.21
N LEU A 318 1.30 18.06 19.92
CA LEU A 318 2.22 17.13 19.27
C LEU A 318 3.18 17.92 18.40
N THR A 319 4.49 17.79 18.63
CA THR A 319 5.52 18.45 17.83
C THR A 319 6.30 17.44 17.01
N ASN A 320 6.51 17.77 15.73
CA ASN A 320 7.24 16.97 14.77
C ASN A 320 6.69 15.53 14.70
N ILE A 321 5.37 15.44 14.46
CA ILE A 321 4.73 14.14 14.23
C ILE A 321 5.32 13.51 12.98
N LYS A 322 5.43 12.19 12.96
CA LYS A 322 6.05 11.44 11.87
C LYS A 322 5.54 10.00 11.85
N PRO A 323 5.73 9.29 10.73
CA PRO A 323 5.62 7.83 10.72
C PRO A 323 6.39 7.20 11.87
N THR A 324 5.83 6.14 12.45
CA THR A 324 6.55 5.24 13.36
C THR A 324 7.77 4.62 12.66
N LYS A 325 8.66 3.95 13.39
CA LYS A 325 9.72 3.12 12.76
C LYS A 325 9.19 2.10 11.76
N THR A 326 7.95 1.65 11.93
CA THR A 326 7.25 0.78 10.97
C THR A 326 6.66 1.53 9.77
N THR A 327 7.03 2.80 9.61
CA THR A 327 6.76 3.68 8.48
C THR A 327 5.31 4.11 8.30
N MET A 328 4.44 3.94 9.30
CA MET A 328 3.04 4.33 9.20
C MET A 328 2.71 5.52 10.10
N MET A 329 1.93 6.47 9.59
CA MET A 329 1.21 7.43 10.43
C MET A 329 -0.19 7.70 9.88
N ILE A 330 -1.14 7.78 10.79
CA ILE A 330 -2.52 8.20 10.52
C ILE A 330 -2.87 9.32 11.49
N LEU A 331 -3.38 10.41 10.95
CA LEU A 331 -4.03 11.47 11.70
C LEU A 331 -5.40 11.69 11.07
N ASP A 332 -6.46 11.34 11.79
CA ASP A 332 -7.84 11.61 11.39
C ASP A 332 -8.55 12.37 12.51
N ILE A 333 -8.83 13.64 12.23
CA ILE A 333 -9.67 14.49 13.06
C ILE A 333 -10.77 15.02 12.14
N SER A 334 -11.83 14.23 12.02
CA SER A 334 -12.98 14.50 11.16
C SER A 334 -14.30 14.08 11.84
N LYS A 335 -15.43 14.56 11.30
CA LYS A 335 -16.73 14.47 11.99
C LYS A 335 -17.46 13.13 11.86
N ASN A 336 -17.03 12.26 10.96
CA ASN A 336 -17.81 11.09 10.53
C ASN A 336 -17.22 9.75 10.97
N ASP A 337 -15.94 9.74 11.37
CA ASP A 337 -15.19 8.55 11.77
C ASP A 337 -14.57 8.80 13.14
N PRO A 338 -14.42 7.78 14.02
CA PRO A 338 -13.69 7.98 15.28
C PRO A 338 -12.39 8.75 15.02
N CYS A 339 -12.12 9.78 15.81
CA CYS A 339 -10.89 10.55 15.65
C CYS A 339 -9.74 9.76 16.26
N TYR A 340 -8.64 9.63 15.53
CA TYR A 340 -7.46 9.00 16.06
C TYR A 340 -6.18 9.58 15.46
N PHE A 341 -5.12 9.46 16.24
CA PHE A 341 -3.75 9.62 15.80
C PHE A 341 -2.97 8.36 16.15
N ILE A 342 -2.28 7.82 15.16
CA ILE A 342 -1.31 6.74 15.29
C ILE A 342 -0.04 7.20 14.58
N GLY A 343 1.05 7.33 15.32
CA GLY A 343 2.31 7.81 14.77
C GLY A 343 3.33 8.02 15.88
N ALA A 344 4.49 8.57 15.54
CA ALA A 344 5.44 9.06 16.53
C ALA A 344 5.43 10.59 16.55
N ALA A 345 5.93 11.18 17.64
CA ALA A 345 6.19 12.61 17.75
C ALA A 345 7.51 12.82 18.49
N GLU A 346 8.21 13.92 18.20
CA GLU A 346 9.40 14.30 18.96
C GLU A 346 9.05 14.72 20.39
N SER A 347 7.90 15.39 20.56
CA SER A 347 7.35 15.66 21.88
C SER A 347 5.83 15.68 21.88
N ILE A 348 5.26 15.33 23.02
CA ILE A 348 3.84 15.44 23.34
C ILE A 348 3.69 16.12 24.70
N THR A 349 2.74 17.05 24.83
CA THR A 349 2.44 17.75 26.10
C THR A 349 0.92 17.89 26.29
N GLY A 350 0.48 18.31 27.48
CA GLY A 350 -0.95 18.52 27.79
C GLY A 350 -1.72 17.22 28.05
N HIS A 351 -1.07 16.26 28.71
CA HIS A 351 -1.63 14.95 29.05
C HIS A 351 -1.40 14.56 30.52
N THR A 352 -1.01 15.51 31.37
CA THR A 352 -0.65 15.30 32.78
C THR A 352 -1.61 15.94 33.75
#